data_AF-A0A7J9I6F6-F1
#
_entry.id   AF-A0A7J9I6F6-F1
#
_cell.length_a   1.000
_cell.length_b   1.000
_cell.length_c   1.000
_cell.angle_alpha   90.00
_cell.angle_beta   90.00
_cell.angle_gamma   90.00
#
_symmetry.space_group_name_H-M   'P 1'
#
loop_
_entity.id
_entity.type
_entity.pdbx_description
1 polymer ?
#
loop_
_entity_poly.entity_id
_entity_poly.type
_entity_poly.pdbx_seq_one_letter_code
_entity_poly.pdbx_strand_id
1 'polypeptide(L)'
;MKCGDFSTFYTLMGQLPKVTWFRLDLYNWEGFWYVGDHLPGAMDAKSNFQAKDDDVLLTSSVKTGTTWLKAIIPTIMNPKGRKDDDSDDPSLKHHPNELTPSLELGFYKVNPNPDLSHMPSPRLFRTHI
;
A
#
# COMPACT_ATOMS: atom_id res chain seq x y z
N MET A 1 -4.62 -16.01 -13.89
CA MET A 1 -3.94 -15.26 -14.97
C MET A 1 -4.88 -15.20 -16.17
N LYS A 2 -5.60 -14.09 -16.38
CA LYS A 2 -6.32 -13.85 -17.64
C LYS A 2 -5.47 -12.90 -18.49
N CYS A 3 -5.19 -13.32 -19.71
CA CYS A 3 -4.37 -12.65 -20.73
C CYS A 3 -5.06 -11.38 -21.33
N GLY A 4 -5.82 -10.63 -20.52
CA GLY A 4 -6.67 -9.52 -20.99
C GLY A 4 -6.37 -8.13 -20.40
N ASP A 5 -5.46 -8.01 -19.44
CA ASP A 5 -5.38 -6.81 -18.59
C ASP A 5 -4.34 -5.75 -19.05
N PHE A 6 -3.16 -6.19 -19.49
CA PHE A 6 -2.07 -5.27 -19.83
C PHE A 6 -2.42 -4.32 -20.98
N SER A 7 -3.09 -4.82 -22.03
CA SER A 7 -3.46 -3.99 -23.19
C SER A 7 -4.47 -2.91 -22.82
N THR A 8 -5.40 -3.21 -21.92
CA THR A 8 -6.42 -2.25 -21.46
C THR A 8 -5.78 -1.18 -20.59
N PHE A 9 -4.86 -1.57 -19.70
CA PHE A 9 -4.12 -0.64 -18.84
C PHE A 9 -3.29 0.37 -19.64
N TYR A 10 -2.48 -0.07 -20.60
CA TYR A 10 -1.70 0.85 -21.44
C TYR A 10 -2.60 1.76 -22.29
N THR A 11 -3.76 1.27 -22.71
CA THR A 11 -4.76 2.09 -23.43
C THR A 11 -5.32 3.17 -22.51
N LEU A 12 -5.64 2.84 -21.26
CA LEU A 12 -6.13 3.80 -20.26
C LEU A 12 -5.07 4.85 -19.92
N MET A 13 -3.83 4.42 -19.65
CA MET A 13 -2.70 5.33 -19.39
C MET A 13 -2.46 6.31 -20.54
N GLY A 14 -2.65 5.86 -21.79
CA GLY A 14 -2.52 6.71 -22.98
C GLY A 14 -3.58 7.81 -23.09
N GLN A 15 -4.69 7.70 -22.36
CA GLN A 15 -5.77 8.70 -22.34
C GLN A 15 -5.62 9.73 -21.22
N LEU A 16 -4.79 9.46 -20.21
CA LEU A 16 -4.61 10.34 -19.06
C LEU A 16 -3.68 11.51 -19.40
N PRO A 17 -3.93 12.71 -18.85
CA PRO A 17 -2.96 13.80 -18.93
C PRO A 17 -1.61 13.35 -18.38
N LYS A 18 -0.54 13.59 -19.14
CA LYS A 18 0.82 13.18 -18.79
C LYS A 18 1.74 14.39 -18.68
N VAL A 19 2.56 14.43 -17.64
CA VAL A 19 3.68 15.37 -17.52
C VAL A 19 4.96 14.63 -17.19
N THR A 20 6.07 15.01 -17.79
CA THR A 20 7.39 14.48 -17.42
C THR A 20 8.01 15.42 -16.39
N TRP A 21 8.30 14.89 -15.19
CA TRP A 21 8.86 15.63 -14.07
C TRP A 21 10.01 14.85 -13.43
N PHE A 22 11.19 15.47 -13.25
CA PHE A 22 12.41 14.80 -12.79
C PHE A 22 12.71 13.45 -13.47
N ARG A 23 12.60 13.39 -14.81
CA ARG A 23 12.79 12.17 -15.63
C ARG A 23 11.79 11.03 -15.35
N LEU A 24 10.70 11.31 -14.66
CA LEU A 24 9.60 10.37 -14.45
C LEU A 24 8.37 10.87 -15.21
N ASP A 25 7.67 9.94 -15.87
CA ASP A 25 6.36 10.23 -16.43
C ASP A 25 5.31 10.12 -15.32
N LEU A 26 4.62 11.22 -15.09
CA LEU A 26 3.51 11.34 -14.17
C LEU A 26 2.20 11.38 -14.97
N TYR A 27 1.22 10.63 -14.50
CA TYR A 27 -0.10 10.52 -15.11
C TYR A 27 -1.12 11.08 -14.13
N ASN A 28 -2.00 11.97 -14.61
CA ASN A 28 -3.10 12.48 -13.81
C ASN A 28 -4.25 11.47 -13.83
N TRP A 29 -4.55 10.90 -12.68
CA TRP A 29 -5.69 10.02 -12.49
C TRP A 29 -6.52 10.57 -11.32
N GLU A 30 -7.79 10.84 -11.59
CA GLU A 30 -8.76 11.37 -10.62
C GLU A 30 -8.29 12.64 -9.88
N GLY A 31 -7.53 13.50 -10.56
CA GLY A 31 -7.05 14.76 -10.01
C GLY A 31 -5.68 14.68 -9.31
N PHE A 32 -5.12 13.49 -9.12
CA PHE A 32 -3.80 13.29 -8.52
C PHE A 32 -2.76 12.80 -9.54
N TRP A 33 -1.50 13.17 -9.32
CA TRP A 33 -0.38 12.80 -10.20
C TRP A 33 0.35 11.57 -9.66
N TYR A 34 0.34 10.49 -10.42
CA TYR A 34 1.01 9.23 -10.08
C TYR A 34 2.22 8.99 -10.98
N VAL A 35 3.29 8.44 -10.42
CA VAL A 35 4.35 7.82 -11.21
C VAL A 35 3.75 6.65 -11.98
N GLY A 36 4.05 6.53 -13.27
CA GLY A 36 3.47 5.47 -14.12
C GLY A 36 3.54 4.07 -13.53
N ASP A 37 4.67 3.73 -12.87
CA ASP A 37 4.88 2.42 -12.23
C ASP A 37 4.03 2.19 -10.96
N HIS A 38 3.42 3.23 -10.40
CA HIS A 38 2.59 3.16 -9.19
C HIS A 38 1.10 3.20 -9.49
N LEU A 39 0.72 3.79 -10.63
CA LEU A 39 -0.67 3.95 -11.01
C LEU A 39 -1.44 2.62 -11.13
N PRO A 40 -0.91 1.53 -11.75
CA PRO A 40 -1.68 0.29 -11.86
C PRO A 40 -2.01 -0.29 -10.48
N GLY A 41 -1.03 -0.33 -9.58
CA GLY A 41 -1.27 -0.80 -8.20
C GLY A 41 -2.31 0.05 -7.46
N ALA A 42 -2.38 1.36 -7.72
CA ALA A 42 -3.41 2.22 -7.13
C ALA A 42 -4.81 1.96 -7.72
N MET A 43 -4.90 1.78 -9.04
CA MET A 43 -6.15 1.42 -9.73
C MET A 43 -6.68 0.05 -9.30
N ASP A 44 -5.78 -0.94 -9.20
CA ASP A 44 -6.12 -2.29 -8.75
C ASP A 44 -6.53 -2.30 -7.28
N ALA A 45 -5.79 -1.59 -6.42
CA ALA A 45 -6.18 -1.44 -5.01
C ALA A 45 -7.57 -0.81 -4.89
N LYS A 46 -7.85 0.27 -5.62
CA LYS A 46 -9.17 0.92 -5.60
C LYS A 46 -10.29 -0.01 -6.09
N SER A 47 -10.03 -0.85 -7.09
CA SER A 47 -11.06 -1.70 -7.71
C SER A 47 -11.28 -3.01 -6.96
N ASN A 48 -10.23 -3.59 -6.40
CA ASN A 48 -10.23 -4.97 -5.93
C ASN A 48 -10.07 -5.10 -4.40
N PHE A 49 -9.71 -4.02 -3.68
CA PHE A 49 -9.59 -4.08 -2.23
C PHE A 49 -10.95 -4.26 -1.55
N GLN A 50 -11.06 -5.35 -0.80
CA GLN A 50 -12.22 -5.66 0.03
C GLN A 50 -11.89 -5.33 1.48
N ALA A 51 -12.34 -4.15 1.91
CA ALA A 51 -12.22 -3.70 3.29
C ALA A 51 -13.06 -4.58 4.23
N LYS A 52 -12.53 -4.83 5.43
CA LYS A 52 -13.27 -5.37 6.57
C LYS A 52 -13.53 -4.25 7.58
N ASP A 53 -14.56 -4.42 8.40
CA ASP A 53 -14.96 -3.44 9.42
C ASP A 53 -13.86 -3.16 10.46
N ASP A 54 -12.95 -4.11 10.66
CA ASP A 54 -11.83 -4.03 11.60
C ASP A 54 -10.49 -3.65 10.94
N ASP A 55 -10.48 -3.32 9.64
CA ASP A 55 -9.25 -2.89 8.98
C ASP A 55 -8.81 -1.50 9.44
N VAL A 56 -7.49 -1.32 9.56
CA VAL A 56 -6.86 -0.04 9.88
C VAL A 56 -6.03 0.41 8.67
N LEU A 57 -6.40 1.55 8.09
CA LEU A 57 -5.69 2.17 6.98
C LEU A 57 -4.86 3.36 7.47
N LEU A 58 -3.55 3.28 7.27
CA LEU A 58 -2.62 4.37 7.52
C LEU A 58 -2.38 5.19 6.25
N THR A 59 -3.10 6.30 6.13
CA THR A 59 -3.04 7.21 4.98
C THR A 59 -2.01 8.31 5.20
N SER A 60 -1.15 8.56 4.22
CA SER A 60 -0.19 9.69 4.27
C SER A 60 0.26 10.10 2.88
N SER A 61 0.62 11.36 2.68
CA SER A 61 1.29 11.77 1.44
C SER A 61 2.70 11.16 1.37
N VAL A 62 3.14 10.86 0.15
CA VAL A 62 4.47 10.27 -0.09
C VAL A 62 5.57 11.08 0.60
N LYS A 63 6.50 10.38 1.28
CA LYS A 63 7.67 10.95 1.97
C LYS A 63 7.39 11.89 3.16
N THR A 64 6.17 11.99 3.66
CA THR A 64 5.82 12.85 4.83
C THR A 64 6.09 12.20 6.20
N GLY A 65 7.12 11.35 6.32
CA GLY A 65 7.56 10.86 7.64
C GLY A 65 6.79 9.66 8.19
N THR A 66 6.40 8.72 7.33
CA THR A 66 5.75 7.47 7.77
C THR A 66 6.58 6.65 8.76
N THR A 67 7.89 6.85 8.88
CA THR A 67 8.77 6.03 9.74
C THR A 67 8.33 6.03 11.21
N TRP A 68 8.02 7.19 11.79
CA TRP A 68 7.58 7.27 13.18
C TRP A 68 6.20 6.65 13.37
N LEU A 69 5.27 6.96 12.45
CA LEU A 69 3.90 6.49 12.51
C LEU A 69 3.80 4.96 12.29
N LYS A 70 4.71 4.40 11.48
CA LYS A 70 4.87 2.95 11.25
C LYS A 70 5.36 2.19 12.47
N ALA A 71 6.10 2.84 13.36
CA ALA A 71 6.53 2.22 14.62
C ALA A 71 5.41 2.25 15.67
N ILE A 72 4.71 3.39 15.79
CA ILE A 72 3.74 3.61 16.87
C ILE A 72 2.47 2.75 16.69
N ILE A 73 1.92 2.67 15.47
CA ILE A 73 0.61 2.02 15.27
C ILE A 73 0.65 0.50 15.56
N PRO A 74 1.64 -0.27 15.08
CA PRO A 74 1.76 -1.69 15.45
C PRO A 74 1.92 -1.91 16.96
N THR A 75 2.66 -1.04 17.65
CA THR A 75 2.82 -1.11 19.11
C THR A 75 1.50 -0.88 19.85
N ILE A 76 0.64 0.02 19.35
CA ILE A 76 -0.71 0.25 19.90
C ILE A 76 -1.62 -0.95 19.61
N MET A 77 -1.54 -1.53 18.41
CA MET A 77 -2.40 -2.64 17.98
C MET A 77 -2.05 -3.98 18.63
N ASN A 78 -0.81 -4.18 19.09
CA ASN A 78 -0.38 -5.38 19.79
C ASN A 78 0.05 -5.11 21.26
N PRO A 79 -0.88 -4.71 22.14
CA PRO A 79 -0.53 -4.39 23.54
C PRO A 79 -0.06 -5.63 24.34
N LYS A 80 -0.39 -6.86 23.89
CA LYS A 80 -0.02 -8.12 24.54
C LYS A 80 1.42 -8.58 24.24
N GLY A 81 2.08 -8.00 23.24
CA GLY A 81 3.49 -8.26 22.92
C GLY A 81 4.47 -7.61 23.90
N ARG A 82 4.01 -6.66 24.73
CA ARG A 82 4.73 -6.13 25.88
C ARG A 82 4.64 -7.10 27.06
N LYS A 83 5.23 -8.28 26.92
CA LYS A 83 5.69 -9.01 28.11
C LYS A 83 6.96 -8.29 28.60
N ASP A 84 7.31 -8.39 29.87
CA ASP A 84 8.50 -7.74 30.46
C ASP A 84 9.84 -8.18 29.83
N ASP A 85 9.80 -9.01 28.79
CA ASP A 85 10.91 -9.45 27.98
C ASP A 85 10.70 -8.92 26.54
N ASP A 86 11.46 -7.87 26.18
CA ASP A 86 11.48 -7.25 24.86
C ASP A 86 11.96 -8.22 23.74
N SER A 87 12.37 -9.44 24.12
CA SER A 87 12.92 -10.45 23.19
C SER A 87 11.95 -10.89 22.10
N ASP A 88 10.64 -10.66 22.24
CA ASP A 88 9.60 -11.07 21.29
C ASP A 88 8.87 -9.95 20.55
N ASP A 89 9.31 -8.69 20.68
CA ASP A 89 8.67 -7.57 19.96
C ASP A 89 8.96 -7.63 18.43
N PRO A 90 7.93 -7.79 17.57
CA PRO A 90 8.12 -7.79 16.12
C PRO A 90 8.73 -6.50 15.59
N SER A 91 8.55 -5.36 16.28
CA SER A 91 9.13 -4.06 15.91
C SER A 91 10.65 -4.00 16.06
N LEU A 92 11.23 -4.86 16.90
CA LEU A 92 12.68 -4.97 17.07
C LEU A 92 13.31 -5.98 16.11
N LYS A 93 12.52 -6.93 15.59
CA LYS A 93 12.98 -8.01 14.71
C LYS A 93 12.80 -7.72 13.22
N HIS A 94 11.83 -6.88 12.86
CA HIS A 94 11.43 -6.65 11.47
C HIS A 94 11.56 -5.19 11.05
N HIS A 95 11.86 -4.97 9.77
CA HIS A 95 11.89 -3.62 9.23
C HIS A 95 10.46 -3.01 9.26
N PRO A 96 10.27 -1.72 9.59
CA PRO A 96 8.93 -1.13 9.72
C PRO A 96 8.03 -1.27 8.47
N ASN A 97 8.63 -1.32 7.27
CA ASN A 97 7.88 -1.57 6.03
C ASN A 97 7.37 -3.01 5.89
N GLU A 98 7.99 -3.99 6.56
CA GLU A 98 7.50 -5.38 6.62
C GLU A 98 6.29 -5.48 7.54
N LEU A 99 6.26 -4.68 8.61
CA LEU A 99 5.15 -4.63 9.56
C LEU A 99 3.94 -3.85 9.01
N THR A 100 4.18 -2.92 8.08
CA THR A 100 3.15 -2.06 7.49
C THR A 100 3.35 -1.91 5.97
N PRO A 101 3.15 -3.00 5.22
CA PRO A 101 3.26 -2.97 3.76
C PRO A 101 2.26 -1.96 3.16
N SER A 102 2.68 -1.31 2.07
CA SER A 102 1.78 -0.43 1.33
C SER A 102 0.77 -1.27 0.55
N LEU A 103 -0.49 -0.84 0.58
CA LEU A 103 -1.58 -1.48 -0.12
C LEU A 103 -1.29 -1.49 -1.63
N GLU A 104 -1.13 -0.30 -2.21
CA GLU A 104 -0.92 -0.11 -3.64
C GLU A 104 0.46 -0.56 -4.12
N LEU A 105 1.54 -0.31 -3.35
CA LEU A 105 2.91 -0.62 -3.81
C LEU A 105 3.40 -2.00 -3.37
N GLY A 106 2.90 -2.53 -2.25
CA GLY A 106 3.34 -3.79 -1.67
C GLY A 106 2.51 -4.99 -2.12
N PHE A 107 1.18 -4.83 -2.21
CA PHE A 107 0.28 -5.91 -2.62
C PHE A 107 -0.15 -5.77 -4.08
N TYR A 108 -0.87 -4.69 -4.40
CA TYR A 108 -1.56 -4.57 -5.68
C TYR A 108 -0.63 -4.32 -6.87
N LYS A 109 0.51 -3.67 -6.67
CA LYS A 109 1.56 -3.56 -7.71
C LYS A 109 2.14 -4.92 -8.11
N VAL A 110 2.18 -5.90 -7.20
CA VAL A 110 2.77 -7.22 -7.45
C VAL A 110 1.73 -8.20 -7.99
N ASN A 111 0.53 -8.18 -7.43
CA ASN A 111 -0.58 -9.01 -7.84
C ASN A 111 -1.87 -8.18 -7.82
N PRO A 112 -2.59 -8.03 -8.95
CA PRO A 112 -3.82 -7.25 -9.01
C PRO A 112 -4.96 -7.84 -8.15
N ASN A 113 -4.86 -9.11 -7.75
CA ASN A 113 -5.81 -9.75 -6.85
C ASN A 113 -5.06 -10.54 -5.75
N PRO A 114 -4.46 -9.86 -4.76
CA PRO A 114 -3.73 -10.49 -3.67
C PRO A 114 -4.70 -11.13 -2.69
N ASP A 115 -4.38 -12.34 -2.21
CA ASP A 115 -5.15 -12.96 -1.14
C ASP A 115 -4.74 -12.38 0.22
N LEU A 116 -5.57 -11.47 0.74
CA LEU A 116 -5.40 -10.81 2.03
C LEU A 116 -6.20 -11.50 3.16
N SER A 117 -6.77 -12.68 2.91
CA SER A 117 -7.59 -13.40 3.89
C SER A 117 -6.75 -14.03 5.00
N HIS A 118 -5.49 -14.37 4.70
CA HIS A 118 -4.54 -14.97 5.62
C HIS A 118 -3.98 -14.01 6.69
N MET A 119 -4.17 -12.70 6.52
CA MET A 119 -3.67 -11.71 7.47
C MET A 119 -4.49 -11.75 8.77
N PRO A 120 -3.84 -11.68 9.94
CA PRO A 120 -4.55 -11.60 11.21
C PRO A 120 -5.35 -10.31 11.31
N SER A 121 -6.54 -10.40 11.89
CA SER A 121 -7.44 -9.29 12.18
C SER A 121 -7.13 -8.68 13.56
N PRO A 122 -7.16 -7.35 13.73
CA PRO A 122 -7.39 -6.32 12.70
C PRO A 122 -6.20 -6.20 11.73
N ARG A 123 -6.48 -6.07 10.42
CA ARG A 123 -5.43 -5.94 9.40
C ARG A 123 -4.96 -4.49 9.31
N LEU A 124 -3.65 -4.28 9.29
CA LEU A 124 -3.04 -2.96 9.17
C LEU A 124 -2.42 -2.77 7.80
N PHE A 125 -2.84 -1.73 7.08
CA PHE A 125 -2.28 -1.36 5.77
C PHE A 125 -1.80 0.08 5.76
N ARG A 126 -0.82 0.39 4.91
CA ARG A 126 -0.43 1.77 4.59
C ARG A 126 -0.90 2.12 3.19
N THR A 127 -1.32 3.36 2.97
CA THR A 127 -1.60 3.83 1.60
C THR A 127 -1.23 5.29 1.37
N HIS A 128 -0.90 5.59 0.12
CA HIS A 128 -0.65 6.93 -0.42
C HIS A 128 -1.73 7.40 -1.41
N ILE A 129 -2.78 6.61 -1.61
CA ILE A 129 -3.95 6.98 -2.43
C ILE A 129 -4.75 8.08 -1.73
#